data_AF-A0A5N8HB19-F1
#
_entry.id   AF-A0A5N8HB19-F1
#
_cell.length_a   1.000
_cell.length_b   1.000
_cell.length_c   1.000
_cell.angle_alpha   90.00
_cell.angle_beta   90.00
_cell.angle_gamma   90.00
#
_symmetry.space_group_name_H-M   'P 1'
#
loop_
_entity.id
_entity.type
_entity.pdbx_description
1 polymer ?
#
loop_
_entity_poly.entity_id
_entity_poly.type
_entity_poly.pdbx_seq_one_letter_code
_entity_poly.pdbx_strand_id
1 'polypeptide(L)'
;MKNISTGGILERVRRLAPPHVAAPFRTTDEWREWQLAEGRKRSEEVNRQNHQTRVEKILNRSGIQPLHRKCSFGNYRVQNDGQRHAL
;
A
#
# COMPACT_ATOMS: atom_id res chain seq x y z
N MET A 1 0.13 -31.15 20.05
CA MET A 1 -0.76 -30.32 19.19
C MET A 1 -1.91 -31.21 18.73
N LYS A 2 -3.18 -30.79 18.90
CA LYS A 2 -4.33 -31.59 18.48
C LYS A 2 -4.33 -31.68 16.95
N ASN A 3 -4.36 -32.89 16.41
CA ASN A 3 -4.31 -33.12 14.98
C ASN A 3 -5.61 -32.58 14.35
N ILE A 4 -5.49 -31.52 13.55
CA ILE A 4 -6.63 -30.74 13.00
C ILE A 4 -7.55 -31.65 12.18
N SER A 5 -6.97 -32.67 11.54
CA SER A 5 -7.69 -33.66 10.74
C SER A 5 -8.47 -34.67 11.58
N THR A 6 -8.04 -34.97 12.81
CA THR A 6 -8.60 -36.08 13.61
C THR A 6 -9.83 -35.66 14.42
N GLY A 7 -10.07 -34.36 14.61
CA GLY A 7 -11.15 -33.83 15.47
C GLY A 7 -12.40 -33.30 14.75
N GLY A 8 -12.55 -33.53 13.44
CA GLY A 8 -13.69 -33.02 12.66
C GLY A 8 -13.82 -31.49 12.64
N ILE A 9 -12.75 -30.76 12.98
CA ILE A 9 -12.75 -29.29 13.10
C ILE A 9 -13.06 -28.63 11.76
N LEU A 10 -12.50 -29.14 10.67
CA LEU A 10 -12.74 -28.62 9.31
C LEU A 10 -14.21 -28.75 8.89
N GLU A 11 -14.87 -29.86 9.23
CA GLU A 11 -16.30 -30.05 8.96
C GLU A 11 -17.17 -29.06 9.75
N ARG A 12 -16.81 -28.77 11.00
CA ARG A 12 -17.49 -27.76 11.81
C ARG A 12 -17.34 -26.37 11.22
N VAL A 13 -16.15 -26.02 10.73
CA VAL A 13 -15.90 -24.73 10.04
C VAL A 13 -16.71 -24.66 8.75
N ARG A 14 -16.74 -25.74 7.97
CA ARG A 14 -17.52 -25.82 6.72
C ARG A 14 -19.02 -25.65 6.95
N ARG A 15 -19.55 -26.16 8.06
CA ARG A 15 -20.97 -25.98 8.45
C ARG A 15 -21.33 -24.52 8.75
N LEU A 16 -20.38 -23.74 9.24
CA LEU A 16 -20.56 -22.31 9.52
C LEU A 16 -20.34 -21.44 8.27
N ALA A 17 -19.56 -21.92 7.31
CA ALA A 17 -19.30 -21.22 6.06
C ALA A 17 -20.54 -21.27 5.13
N PRO A 18 -20.77 -20.23 4.30
CA PRO A 18 -21.82 -20.27 3.29
C PRO A 18 -21.63 -21.45 2.31
N PRO A 19 -22.71 -22.08 1.82
CA PRO A 19 -22.65 -23.35 1.09
C PRO A 19 -21.90 -23.27 -0.26
N HIS A 20 -21.73 -22.07 -0.82
CA HIS A 20 -21.03 -21.84 -2.08
C HIS A 20 -19.53 -21.50 -1.91
N VAL A 21 -19.04 -21.35 -0.66
CA VAL A 21 -17.66 -20.94 -0.40
C VAL A 21 -16.74 -22.16 -0.36
N ALA A 22 -15.84 -22.24 -1.34
CA ALA A 22 -14.77 -23.24 -1.37
C ALA A 22 -13.53 -22.74 -0.61
N ALA A 23 -12.65 -23.67 -0.24
CA ALA A 23 -11.34 -23.31 0.29
C ALA A 23 -10.58 -22.47 -0.75
N PRO A 24 -10.03 -21.31 -0.36
CA PRO A 24 -9.40 -20.38 -1.31
C PRO A 24 -8.10 -20.91 -1.91
N PHE A 25 -7.44 -21.88 -1.26
CA PHE A 25 -6.20 -22.48 -1.73
C PHE A 25 -6.26 -23.99 -1.52
N ARG A 26 -5.71 -24.75 -2.47
CA ARG A 26 -5.68 -26.23 -2.40
C ARG A 26 -4.30 -26.75 -2.00
N THR A 27 -3.25 -25.99 -2.26
CA THR A 27 -1.88 -26.34 -1.90
C THR A 27 -1.23 -25.24 -1.06
N THR A 28 -0.20 -25.62 -0.31
CA THR A 28 0.59 -24.67 0.48
C THR A 28 1.38 -23.70 -0.41
N ASP A 29 1.80 -24.17 -1.58
CA ASP A 29 2.61 -23.38 -2.52
C ASP A 29 1.75 -22.28 -3.17
N GLU A 30 0.54 -22.61 -3.60
CA GLU A 30 -0.45 -21.65 -4.12
C GLU A 30 -0.74 -20.54 -3.11
N TRP A 31 -0.99 -20.93 -1.85
CA TRP A 31 -1.19 -19.96 -0.77
C TRP A 31 0.03 -19.05 -0.55
N ARG A 32 1.24 -19.62 -0.60
CA ARG A 32 2.49 -18.86 -0.38
C ARG A 32 2.73 -17.87 -1.50
N GLU A 33 2.51 -18.25 -2.75
CA GLU A 33 2.65 -17.36 -3.91
C GLU A 33 1.67 -16.18 -3.82
N TRP A 34 0.41 -16.46 -3.47
CA TRP A 34 -0.60 -15.43 -3.26
C TRP A 34 -0.20 -14.48 -2.12
N GLN A 35 0.25 -15.03 -0.98
CA GLN A 35 0.67 -14.24 0.18
C GLN A 35 1.83 -13.29 -0.19
N LEU A 36 2.82 -13.77 -0.92
CA LEU A 36 3.96 -12.96 -1.36
C LEU A 36 3.52 -11.85 -2.34
N ALA A 37 2.60 -12.17 -3.26
CA ALA A 37 2.07 -11.18 -4.20
C ALA A 37 1.31 -10.06 -3.47
N GLU A 38 0.42 -10.40 -2.54
CA GLU A 38 -0.30 -9.41 -1.73
C GLU A 38 0.65 -8.65 -0.79
N GLY A 39 1.67 -9.33 -0.25
CA GLY A 39 2.72 -8.71 0.55
C GLY A 39 3.47 -7.62 -0.21
N ARG A 40 3.82 -7.87 -1.48
CA ARG A 40 4.47 -6.86 -2.35
C ARG A 40 3.58 -5.64 -2.56
N LYS A 41 2.31 -5.83 -2.95
CA LYS A 41 1.34 -4.73 -3.13
C LYS A 41 1.21 -3.89 -1.86
N ARG A 42 1.09 -4.56 -0.70
CA ARG A 42 0.97 -3.88 0.59
C ARG A 42 2.25 -3.13 0.96
N SER A 43 3.42 -3.72 0.69
CA SER A 43 4.71 -3.07 0.95
C SER A 43 4.88 -1.81 0.11
N GLU A 44 4.52 -1.85 -1.17
CA GLU A 44 4.54 -0.68 -2.06
C GLU A 44 3.61 0.44 -1.56
N GLU A 45 2.39 0.09 -1.13
CA GLU A 45 1.46 1.05 -0.54
C GLU A 45 2.04 1.69 0.72
N VAL A 46 2.61 0.89 1.63
CA VAL A 46 3.24 1.38 2.86
C VAL A 46 4.43 2.29 2.54
N ASN A 47 5.23 1.96 1.53
CA ASN A 47 6.34 2.80 1.09
C ASN A 47 5.87 4.15 0.56
N ARG A 48 4.76 4.18 -0.21
CA ARG A 48 4.16 5.43 -0.69
C ARG A 48 3.70 6.30 0.49
N GLN A 49 3.03 5.70 1.47
CA GLN A 49 2.57 6.40 2.67
C GLN A 49 3.75 6.95 3.49
N ASN A 50 4.78 6.13 3.72
CA ASN A 50 5.99 6.53 4.43
C ASN A 50 6.70 7.70 3.73
N HIS A 51 6.77 7.65 2.40
CA HIS A 51 7.34 8.74 1.60
C HIS A 51 6.55 10.04 1.79
N GLN A 52 5.21 9.98 1.67
CA GLN A 52 4.34 11.14 1.89
C GLN A 52 4.52 11.73 3.29
N THR A 53 4.47 10.90 4.33
CA THR A 53 4.69 11.35 5.72
C THR A 53 6.07 12.00 5.89
N ARG A 54 7.10 11.46 5.24
CA ARG A 54 8.44 12.06 5.28
C ARG A 54 8.46 13.44 4.62
N VAL A 55 7.85 13.59 3.44
CA VAL A 55 7.75 14.89 2.74
C VAL A 55 7.01 15.91 3.60
N GLU A 56 5.87 15.53 4.19
CA GLU A 56 5.10 16.42 5.08
C GLU A 56 5.91 16.85 6.30
N LYS A 57 6.63 15.92 6.95
CA LYS A 57 7.54 16.26 8.06
C LYS A 57 8.63 17.25 7.63
N ILE A 58 9.21 17.07 6.45
CA ILE A 58 10.25 17.98 5.91
C ILE A 58 9.65 19.36 5.61
N LEU A 59 8.47 19.42 5.00
CA LEU A 59 7.80 20.69 4.69
C LEU A 59 7.41 21.44 5.97
N ASN A 60 6.88 20.74 6.98
CA ASN A 60 6.50 21.33 8.27
C ASN A 60 7.68 22.00 8.99
N ARG A 61 8.91 21.51 8.80
CA ARG A 61 10.13 22.11 9.40
C ARG A 61 10.85 23.13 8.50
N SER A 62 10.42 23.29 7.25
CA SER A 62 11.13 24.10 6.24
C SER A 62 10.81 25.60 6.28
N GLY A 63 9.85 26.03 7.10
CA GLY A 63 9.37 27.42 7.12
C GLY A 63 8.50 27.81 5.92
N ILE A 64 8.26 26.90 4.96
CA ILE A 64 7.36 27.13 3.82
C ILE A 64 5.93 27.27 4.32
N GLN A 65 5.32 28.43 4.08
CA GLN A 65 3.93 28.67 4.43
C GLN A 65 2.98 27.70 3.70
N PRO A 66 1.84 27.32 4.31
CA PRO A 66 0.86 26.43 3.69
C PRO A 66 0.45 26.84 2.26
N LEU A 67 0.40 28.14 1.98
CA LEU A 67 0.08 28.71 0.66
C LEU A 67 1.02 28.23 -0.44
N HIS A 68 2.31 28.02 -0.12
CA HIS A 68 3.35 27.71 -1.10
C HIS A 68 3.70 26.21 -1.17
N ARG A 69 3.01 25.34 -0.41
CA ARG A 69 3.32 23.89 -0.38
C ARG A 69 3.18 23.17 -1.71
N LYS A 70 2.38 23.72 -2.63
CA LYS A 70 2.16 23.16 -3.98
C LYS A 70 2.90 23.93 -5.07
N CYS A 71 3.76 24.89 -4.71
CA CYS A 71 4.61 25.58 -5.69
C CYS A 71 5.79 24.68 -6.05
N SER A 72 5.98 24.42 -7.34
CA SER A 72 7.06 23.59 -7.88
C SER A 72 7.52 24.15 -9.24
N PHE A 73 8.67 23.73 -9.78
CA PHE A 73 9.05 24.17 -11.12
C PHE A 73 8.05 23.73 -12.21
N GLY A 74 7.32 22.63 -11.99
CA GLY A 74 6.31 22.14 -12.94
C GLY A 74 5.06 23.02 -13.08
N ASN A 75 4.77 23.89 -12.10
CA ASN A 75 3.70 24.87 -12.21
C ASN A 75 4.20 26.31 -12.39
N TYR A 76 5.50 26.49 -12.61
CA TYR A 76 6.05 27.78 -12.99
C TYR A 76 5.76 28.08 -14.46
N ARG A 77 5.17 29.24 -14.76
CA ARG A 77 4.86 29.68 -16.12
C ARG A 77 5.87 30.73 -16.57
N VAL A 78 6.65 30.40 -17.60
CA VAL A 78 7.59 31.32 -18.24
C VAL A 78 6.83 32.23 -19.21
N GLN A 79 6.97 33.54 -19.03
CA GLN A 79 6.37 34.57 -19.87
C GLN A 79 7.41 35.46 -20.57
N ASN A 80 8.67 35.41 -20.15
CA ASN A 80 9.76 36.16 -20.77
C ASN A 80 11.11 35.43 -20.63
N ASP A 81 12.12 35.90 -21.38
CA ASP A 81 13.44 35.26 -21.41
C ASP A 81 14.19 35.37 -20.07
N GLY A 82 13.93 36.41 -19.29
CA GLY A 82 14.50 36.54 -17.94
C GLY A 82 13.99 35.45 -16.99
N GLN A 83 12.70 35.14 -17.03
CA GLN A 83 12.09 34.03 -16.29
C GLN A 83 12.57 32.68 -16.78
N ARG A 84 12.86 32.55 -18.08
CA ARG A 84 13.47 31.34 -18.65
C ARG A 84 14.89 31.14 -18.15
N HIS A 85 15.66 32.20 -18.00
CA HIS A 85 17.05 32.15 -17.54
C HIS A 85 17.17 31.89 -16.03
N ALA A 86 16.16 32.28 -15.25
CA ALA A 86 16.12 32.08 -13.81
C ALA A 86 15.65 30.68 -13.36
N LEU A 87 15.18 29.85 -14.29
CA LEU A 87 14.64 28.51 -14.04
C LEU A 87 15.73 27.43 -14.13
#